data_AF-A0A183L529-F1
#
_entry.id   AF-A0A183L529-F1
#
_cell.length_a   1.000
_cell.length_b   1.000
_cell.length_c   1.000
_cell.angle_alpha   90.00
_cell.angle_beta   90.00
_cell.angle_gamma   90.00
#
_symmetry.space_group_name_H-M   'P 1'
#
loop_
_entity.id
_entity.type
_entity.pdbx_description
1 polymer ?
#
loop_
_entity_poly.entity_id
_entity_poly.type
_entity_poly.pdbx_seq_one_letter_code
_entity_poly.pdbx_strand_id
1 'polypeptide(L)'
;MHGSAPSATDSQIDSTSSTNHQQLLSLPELRRLIAVAKAQPAPAVPAHLADYLVGAYVEMRKEARANKEMTYTSARTLLAIMRLSTARARLRAASEVSKGDIDEAMRLMEASRSSILTSYDDSNRSGR
;
A
#
# COMPACT_ATOMS: atom_id res chain seq x y z
N MET A 1 -64.08 15.37 18.52
CA MET A 1 -63.86 14.04 17.93
C MET A 1 -63.40 14.24 16.50
N HIS A 2 -62.17 13.81 16.21
CA HIS A 2 -61.61 13.30 14.95
C HIS A 2 -62.03 13.92 13.60
N GLY A 3 -61.07 14.44 12.84
CA GLY A 3 -61.24 14.69 11.41
C GLY A 3 -60.17 15.56 10.76
N SER A 4 -58.89 15.15 10.80
CA SER A 4 -57.83 15.73 9.96
C SER A 4 -57.55 14.82 8.77
N ALA A 5 -57.51 15.39 7.55
CA ALA A 5 -56.70 15.02 6.37
C ALA A 5 -57.34 15.64 5.09
N PRO A 6 -56.66 15.71 3.92
CA PRO A 6 -55.26 16.03 3.60
C PRO A 6 -55.10 16.91 2.31
N SER A 7 -53.94 17.51 2.09
CA SER A 7 -53.29 17.80 0.77
C SER A 7 -52.26 18.91 0.96
N ALA A 8 -51.14 18.97 0.26
CA ALA A 8 -50.40 18.07 -0.60
C ALA A 8 -49.08 18.82 -0.83
N THR A 9 -47.99 18.07 -0.94
CA THR A 9 -46.79 18.44 -1.72
C THR A 9 -46.14 19.80 -1.44
N ASP A 10 -45.01 19.76 -0.71
CA ASP A 10 -43.79 20.24 -1.36
C ASP A 10 -42.61 19.33 -1.01
N SER A 11 -42.28 18.53 -2.03
CA SER A 11 -40.95 18.15 -2.47
C SER A 11 -39.90 17.83 -1.41
N GLN A 12 -39.70 16.51 -1.28
CA GLN A 12 -38.45 15.88 -0.89
C GLN A 12 -37.22 16.61 -1.45
N ILE A 13 -36.39 17.13 -0.55
CA ILE A 13 -34.95 17.18 -0.74
C ILE A 13 -34.35 16.35 0.39
N ASP A 14 -34.55 15.03 0.29
CA ASP A 14 -33.73 14.06 1.01
C ASP A 14 -32.37 14.04 0.29
N SER A 15 -31.47 14.92 0.74
CA SER A 15 -30.08 14.87 0.35
C SER A 15 -29.48 13.61 0.95
N THR A 16 -29.57 12.53 0.16
CA THR A 16 -28.87 11.26 0.37
C THR A 16 -27.41 11.54 0.68
N SER A 17 -27.09 11.61 1.97
CA SER A 17 -25.75 11.47 2.50
C SER A 17 -25.33 10.05 2.17
N SER A 18 -24.65 9.87 1.04
CA SER A 18 -24.08 8.61 0.64
C SER A 18 -22.98 8.24 1.63
N THR A 19 -23.38 7.70 2.78
CA THR A 19 -22.51 7.00 3.70
C THR A 19 -21.89 5.86 2.90
N ASN A 20 -20.66 6.07 2.45
CA ASN A 20 -19.77 5.01 2.02
C ASN A 20 -19.80 3.97 3.15
N HIS A 21 -20.63 2.93 3.01
CA HIS A 21 -20.59 1.76 3.87
C HIS A 21 -19.31 1.02 3.51
N GLN A 22 -18.17 1.56 3.93
CA GLN A 22 -16.93 0.83 3.96
C GLN A 22 -17.23 -0.41 4.78
N GLN A 23 -17.23 -1.58 4.14
CA GLN A 23 -17.20 -2.85 4.85
C GLN A 23 -15.87 -2.91 5.60
N LEU A 24 -15.86 -2.32 6.78
CA LEU A 24 -14.72 -2.30 7.67
C LEU A 24 -14.63 -3.66 8.34
N LEU A 25 -13.49 -4.33 8.17
CA LEU A 25 -13.19 -5.55 8.91
C LEU A 25 -13.00 -5.19 10.38
N SER A 26 -13.68 -5.92 11.26
CA SER A 26 -13.40 -5.85 12.70
C SER A 26 -11.99 -6.36 13.00
N LEU A 27 -11.40 -5.93 14.11
CA LEU A 27 -10.06 -6.40 14.52
C LEU A 27 -9.96 -7.93 14.64
N PRO A 28 -10.97 -8.67 15.16
CA PRO A 28 -10.96 -10.13 15.14
C PRO A 28 -10.91 -10.72 13.72
N GLU A 29 -11.68 -10.18 12.78
CA GLU A 29 -11.70 -10.64 11.39
C GLU A 29 -10.36 -10.38 10.70
N LEU A 30 -9.76 -9.20 10.90
CA LEU A 30 -8.45 -8.87 10.37
C LEU A 30 -7.35 -9.79 10.93
N ARG A 31 -7.39 -10.07 12.24
CA ARG A 31 -6.45 -11.04 12.85
C ARG A 31 -6.61 -12.43 12.28
N ARG A 32 -7.85 -12.88 12.06
CA ARG A 32 -8.14 -14.17 11.41
C ARG A 32 -7.61 -14.19 9.98
N LEU A 33 -7.80 -13.13 9.20
CA LEU A 33 -7.27 -13.02 7.84
C LEU A 33 -5.74 -13.16 7.81
N ILE A 34 -5.05 -12.44 8.70
CA ILE A 34 -3.58 -12.53 8.82
C ILE A 34 -3.16 -13.94 9.23
N ALA A 35 -3.86 -14.58 10.16
CA ALA A 35 -3.57 -15.95 10.57
C ALA A 35 -3.70 -16.95 9.40
N VAL A 36 -4.77 -16.83 8.61
CA VAL A 36 -4.99 -17.65 7.40
C VAL A 36 -3.87 -17.42 6.38
N ALA A 37 -3.52 -16.16 6.09
CA ALA A 37 -2.44 -15.83 5.17
C ALA A 37 -1.07 -16.36 5.64
N LYS A 38 -0.82 -16.38 6.96
CA LYS A 38 0.42 -16.94 7.52
C LYS A 38 0.48 -18.47 7.49
N ALA A 39 -0.66 -19.15 7.57
CA ALA A 39 -0.75 -20.61 7.56
C ALA A 39 -0.50 -21.20 6.15
N GLN A 40 -0.68 -20.41 5.10
CA GLN A 40 -0.39 -20.84 3.73
C GLN A 40 1.12 -20.94 3.46
N PRO A 41 1.55 -21.81 2.52
CA PRO A 41 2.92 -21.85 2.04
C PRO A 41 3.40 -20.48 1.55
N ALA A 42 4.70 -20.23 1.68
CA ALA A 42 5.27 -18.98 1.18
C ALA A 42 5.13 -18.90 -0.35
N PRO A 43 4.69 -17.76 -0.91
CA PRO A 43 4.63 -17.60 -2.36
C PRO A 43 6.02 -17.73 -2.99
N ALA A 44 6.12 -18.50 -4.07
CA ALA A 44 7.35 -18.62 -4.84
C ALA A 44 7.59 -17.34 -5.66
N VAL A 45 8.86 -17.00 -5.88
CA VAL A 45 9.25 -15.94 -6.84
C VAL A 45 9.54 -16.61 -8.18
N PRO A 46 8.72 -16.39 -9.22
CA PRO A 46 8.95 -16.99 -10.53
C PRO A 46 10.27 -16.55 -11.15
N ALA A 47 10.96 -17.48 -11.84
CA ALA A 47 12.25 -17.20 -12.47
C ALA A 47 12.19 -16.07 -13.52
N HIS A 48 11.08 -15.95 -14.25
CA HIS A 48 10.90 -14.91 -15.27
C HIS A 48 10.85 -13.48 -14.71
N LEU A 49 10.67 -13.32 -13.39
CA LEU A 49 10.71 -12.01 -12.73
C LEU A 49 12.10 -11.66 -12.20
N ALA A 50 13.08 -12.58 -12.27
CA ALA A 50 14.43 -12.33 -11.78
C ALA A 50 15.09 -11.15 -12.51
N ASP A 51 15.03 -11.14 -13.84
CA ASP A 51 15.62 -10.08 -14.66
C ASP A 51 14.97 -8.72 -14.38
N TYR A 52 13.65 -8.70 -14.19
CA TYR A 52 12.93 -7.49 -13.84
C TYR A 52 13.37 -6.92 -12.48
N LEU A 53 13.48 -7.79 -11.48
CA LEU A 53 13.85 -7.43 -10.11
C LEU A 53 15.31 -6.93 -10.04
N VAL A 54 16.21 -7.60 -10.75
CA VAL A 54 17.62 -7.20 -10.88
C VAL A 54 17.73 -5.87 -11.63
N GLY A 55 17.01 -5.72 -12.75
CA GLY A 55 16.99 -4.47 -13.53
C GLY A 55 16.54 -3.27 -12.68
N ALA A 56 15.41 -3.41 -11.98
CA ALA A 56 14.89 -2.37 -11.10
C ALA A 56 15.89 -1.99 -10.00
N TYR A 57 16.59 -2.96 -9.41
CA TYR A 57 17.62 -2.70 -8.41
C TYR A 57 18.85 -2.01 -8.98
N VAL A 58 19.29 -2.41 -10.18
CA VAL A 58 20.43 -1.79 -10.84
C VAL A 58 20.15 -0.31 -11.13
N GLU A 59 18.96 0.02 -11.64
CA GLU A 59 18.56 1.42 -11.87
C GLU A 59 18.53 2.21 -10.56
N MET A 60 17.88 1.69 -9.53
CA MET A 60 17.86 2.33 -8.20
C MET A 60 19.28 2.53 -7.64
N ARG A 61 20.22 1.61 -7.91
CA ARG A 61 21.62 1.76 -7.48
C ARG A 61 22.37 2.81 -8.31
N LYS A 62 22.04 2.98 -9.58
CA LYS A 62 22.61 4.06 -10.42
C LYS A 62 22.14 5.42 -9.91
N GLU A 63 20.85 5.57 -9.65
CA GLU A 63 20.27 6.78 -9.06
C GLU A 63 20.92 7.11 -7.71
N ALA A 64 21.17 6.09 -6.89
CA ALA A 64 21.83 6.28 -5.60
C ALA A 64 23.27 6.81 -5.67
N ARG A 65 23.95 6.60 -6.80
CA ARG A 65 25.29 7.17 -7.03
C ARG A 65 25.22 8.62 -7.48
N ALA A 66 24.17 8.98 -8.21
CA ALA A 66 23.94 10.34 -8.66
C ALA A 66 23.44 11.26 -7.53
N ASN A 67 22.74 10.70 -6.54
CA ASN A 67 22.10 11.46 -5.48
C ASN A 67 22.66 11.12 -4.09
N LYS A 68 23.36 12.07 -3.46
CA LYS A 68 24.09 11.86 -2.19
C LYS A 68 23.19 11.55 -1.00
N GLU A 69 21.92 11.95 -1.08
CA GLU A 69 20.87 11.67 -0.09
C GLU A 69 20.43 10.19 -0.07
N MET A 70 20.87 9.37 -1.05
CA MET A 70 20.39 8.00 -1.26
C MET A 70 21.37 6.95 -0.68
N THR A 71 21.89 7.22 0.52
CA THR A 71 22.99 6.46 1.16
C THR A 71 22.62 4.99 1.50
N TYR A 72 21.33 4.61 1.47
CA TYR A 72 20.86 3.32 1.98
C TYR A 72 20.66 2.21 0.91
N THR A 73 20.97 2.46 -0.36
CA THR A 73 20.77 1.48 -1.44
C THR A 73 21.90 0.45 -1.49
N SER A 74 21.69 -0.69 -0.84
CA SER A 74 22.63 -1.83 -0.78
C SER A 74 21.95 -3.13 -1.21
N ALA A 75 22.69 -4.24 -1.24
CA ALA A 75 22.09 -5.56 -1.51
C ALA A 75 20.94 -5.91 -0.53
N ARG A 76 20.95 -5.33 0.68
CA ARG A 76 19.85 -5.47 1.64
C ARG A 76 18.54 -4.86 1.13
N THR A 77 18.61 -3.82 0.30
CA THR A 77 17.45 -3.17 -0.32
C THR A 77 16.74 -4.11 -1.29
N LEU A 78 17.50 -4.84 -2.11
CA LEU A 78 16.93 -5.86 -3.00
C LEU A 78 16.19 -6.94 -2.22
N LEU A 79 16.81 -7.44 -1.14
CA LEU A 79 16.18 -8.42 -0.25
C LEU A 79 14.92 -7.86 0.41
N ALA A 80 14.92 -6.57 0.80
CA ALA A 80 13.75 -5.91 1.36
C ALA A 80 12.59 -5.86 0.35
N ILE A 81 12.87 -5.51 -0.91
CA ILE A 81 11.87 -5.50 -2.00
C ILE A 81 11.28 -6.90 -2.20
N MET A 82 12.12 -7.95 -2.23
CA MET A 82 11.63 -9.33 -2.35
C MET A 82 10.74 -9.73 -1.16
N ARG A 83 11.12 -9.36 0.06
CA ARG A 83 10.33 -9.64 1.27
C ARG A 83 8.98 -8.91 1.26
N LEU A 84 8.94 -7.66 0.81
CA LEU A 84 7.70 -6.91 0.67
C LEU A 84 6.79 -7.50 -0.43
N SER A 85 7.38 -7.86 -1.57
CA SER A 85 6.65 -8.47 -2.69
C SER A 85 6.01 -9.80 -2.30
N THR A 86 6.77 -10.67 -1.63
CA THR A 86 6.27 -11.95 -1.12
C THR A 86 5.23 -11.79 -0.01
N ALA A 87 5.38 -10.77 0.86
CA ALA A 87 4.38 -10.45 1.87
C ALA A 87 3.05 -10.01 1.22
N ARG A 88 3.10 -9.17 0.17
CA ARG A 88 1.90 -8.74 -0.55
C ARG A 88 1.21 -9.91 -1.27
N ALA A 89 1.97 -10.76 -1.96
CA ALA A 89 1.44 -11.97 -2.58
C ALA A 89 0.76 -12.90 -1.55
N ARG A 90 1.34 -13.00 -0.35
CA ARG A 90 0.77 -13.77 0.77
C ARG A 90 -0.56 -13.20 1.25
N LEU A 91 -0.68 -11.87 1.38
CA LEU A 91 -1.95 -11.22 1.75
C LEU A 91 -3.05 -11.43 0.70
N ARG A 92 -2.68 -11.60 -0.57
CA ARG A 92 -3.58 -11.95 -1.68
C ARG A 92 -3.93 -13.46 -1.74
N ALA A 93 -3.34 -14.27 -0.86
CA ALA A 93 -3.44 -15.74 -0.90
C ALA A 93 -2.97 -16.33 -2.24
N ALA A 94 -1.94 -15.75 -2.85
CA ALA A 94 -1.36 -16.22 -4.10
C ALA A 94 -0.20 -17.19 -3.85
N SER A 95 -0.06 -18.20 -4.72
CA SER A 95 1.07 -19.14 -4.68
C SER A 95 2.36 -18.56 -5.26
N GLU A 96 2.26 -17.48 -6.04
CA GLU A 96 3.39 -16.86 -6.73
C GLU A 96 3.35 -15.33 -6.65
N VAL A 97 4.54 -14.73 -6.63
CA VAL A 97 4.74 -13.29 -6.72
C VAL A 97 4.46 -12.84 -8.15
N SER A 98 3.64 -11.80 -8.30
CA SER A 98 3.37 -11.15 -9.58
C SER A 98 4.25 -9.91 -9.78
N LYS A 99 4.40 -9.44 -11.02
CA LYS A 99 5.05 -8.15 -11.32
C LYS A 99 4.43 -7.00 -10.51
N GLY A 100 3.10 -6.99 -10.37
CA GLY A 100 2.40 -5.98 -9.59
C GLY A 100 2.84 -5.94 -8.14
N ASP A 101 3.15 -7.09 -7.52
CA ASP A 101 3.66 -7.18 -6.15
C ASP A 101 5.01 -6.48 -5.98
N ILE A 102 5.88 -6.59 -6.99
CA ILE A 102 7.19 -5.92 -7.05
C ILE A 102 7.01 -4.42 -7.24
N ASP A 103 6.14 -4.02 -8.16
CA ASP A 103 5.88 -2.61 -8.46
C ASP A 103 5.36 -1.86 -7.22
N GLU A 104 4.44 -2.48 -6.48
CA GLU A 104 3.94 -1.89 -5.23
C GLU A 104 5.00 -1.87 -4.12
N ALA A 105 5.83 -2.91 -4.02
CA ALA A 105 6.94 -2.92 -3.07
C ALA A 105 7.95 -1.80 -3.36
N MET A 106 8.28 -1.55 -4.63
CA MET A 106 9.13 -0.44 -5.06
C MET A 106 8.50 0.91 -4.72
N ARG A 107 7.21 1.07 -5.00
CA ARG A 107 6.45 2.29 -4.66
C ARG A 107 6.47 2.57 -3.15
N LEU A 108 6.29 1.54 -2.32
CA LEU A 108 6.36 1.66 -0.86
C LEU A 108 7.77 2.03 -0.37
N MET A 109 8.81 1.50 -1.00
CA MET A 109 10.21 1.84 -0.69
C MET A 109 10.59 3.28 -1.10
N GLU A 110 9.98 3.81 -2.17
CA GLU A 110 10.12 5.23 -2.51
C GLU A 110 9.36 6.11 -1.51
N ALA A 111 8.10 5.78 -1.22
CA ALA A 111 7.29 6.55 -0.27
C ALA A 111 7.94 6.62 1.13
N SER A 112 8.57 5.54 1.60
CA SER A 112 9.29 5.54 2.89
C SER A 112 10.51 6.46 2.87
N ARG A 113 11.20 6.58 1.74
CA ARG A 113 12.32 7.53 1.56
C ARG A 113 11.83 8.96 1.45
N SER A 114 10.81 9.23 0.64
CA SER A 114 10.24 10.58 0.47
C SER A 114 9.72 11.14 1.79
N SER A 115 9.15 10.28 2.64
CA SER A 115 8.70 10.67 3.98
C SER A 115 9.84 11.20 4.85
N ILE A 116 11.03 10.62 4.76
CA ILE A 116 12.20 11.04 5.55
C ILE A 116 12.74 12.38 5.02
N LEU A 117 12.87 12.52 3.70
CA LEU A 117 13.40 13.74 3.08
C LEU A 117 12.49 14.96 3.33
N THR A 118 11.17 14.76 3.26
CA THR A 118 10.19 15.83 3.55
C THR A 118 10.30 16.31 5.00
N SER A 119 10.55 15.41 5.96
CA SER A 119 10.76 15.79 7.37
C SER A 119 12.02 16.62 7.58
N TYR A 120 13.08 16.41 6.80
CA TYR A 120 14.29 17.23 6.86
C TYR A 120 14.06 18.65 6.30
N ASP A 121 13.34 18.77 5.18
CA ASP A 121 13.01 20.08 4.59
C ASP A 121 12.14 20.94 5.52
N ASP A 122 11.21 20.34 6.26
CA ASP A 122 10.33 21.06 7.20
C ASP A 122 11.08 21.51 8.48
N SER A 123 12.02 20.68 8.96
CA SER A 123 12.92 21.03 10.07
C SER A 123 13.86 22.18 9.71
N ASN A 124 14.28 22.28 8.45
CA ASN A 124 15.19 23.34 7.99
C ASN A 124 14.45 24.66 7.70
N ARG A 125 13.13 24.63 7.47
CA ARG A 125 12.28 25.82 7.29
C ARG A 125 11.78 26.42 8.59
N SER A 126 11.55 25.61 9.63
CA SER A 126 11.08 26.08 10.95
C SER A 126 12.17 26.73 11.82
N GLY A 127 13.44 26.62 11.41
CA GLY A 127 14.59 27.28 12.06
C GLY A 127 14.92 28.68 11.54
N ARG A 128 14.02 29.33 10.81
CA ARG A 128 14.19 30.69 10.26
C ARG A 128 13.07 31.63 10.69
#